data_AF-A0A8K0KBQ5-F1
#
_entry.id   AF-A0A8K0KBQ5-F1
#
_cell.length_a   1.000
_cell.length_b   1.000
_cell.length_c   1.000
_cell.angle_alpha   90.00
_cell.angle_beta   90.00
_cell.angle_gamma   90.00
#
_symmetry.space_group_name_H-M   'P 1'
#
loop_
_entity.id
_entity.type
_entity.pdbx_description
1 polymer ?
#
loop_
_entity_poly.entity_id
_entity_poly.type
_entity_poly.pdbx_seq_one_letter_code
_entity_poly.pdbx_strand_id
1 'polypeptide(L)'
;MKGRAKGTPLRGASYDQNKKTIAFKWGFDGASGHSQYMQRFENSDNDDESLYLVSLFPRRMTVLSKIGNRKFILWNNPVPSSTNYYRPIRIVFHKETPNFVKQQVEDIKRQILRIVPPKTEYTMALAQFF
;
A
#
# COMPACT_ATOMS: atom_id res chain seq x y z
N MET A 1 -21.34 -8.27 -16.52
CA MET A 1 -21.31 -6.89 -16.00
C MET A 1 -21.58 -6.91 -14.50
N LYS A 2 -20.57 -6.73 -13.64
CA LYS A 2 -20.76 -6.62 -12.18
C LYS A 2 -20.95 -5.15 -11.80
N GLY A 3 -22.01 -4.86 -11.06
CA GLY A 3 -22.50 -3.51 -10.75
C GLY A 3 -21.46 -2.64 -10.07
N ARG A 4 -21.19 -1.48 -10.67
CA ARG A 4 -20.41 -0.38 -10.09
C ARG A 4 -21.27 0.29 -9.02
N ALA A 5 -20.97 0.06 -7.74
CA ALA A 5 -21.56 0.83 -6.65
C ALA A 5 -21.16 2.30 -6.84
N LYS A 6 -22.09 3.11 -7.35
CA LYS A 6 -21.93 4.57 -7.43
C LYS A 6 -21.93 5.09 -6.00
N GLY A 7 -20.76 5.51 -5.51
CA GLY A 7 -20.64 6.28 -4.28
C GLY A 7 -21.18 7.69 -4.53
N THR A 8 -22.49 7.84 -4.48
CA THR A 8 -23.11 9.17 -4.44
C THR A 8 -23.03 9.65 -3.00
N PRO A 9 -22.43 10.81 -2.69
CA PRO A 9 -22.59 11.42 -1.37
C PRO A 9 -24.08 11.73 -1.22
N LEU A 10 -24.73 11.16 -0.21
CA LEU A 10 -26.10 11.57 0.15
C LEU A 10 -26.00 13.03 0.59
N ARG A 11 -26.44 13.97 -0.27
CA ARG A 11 -26.63 15.38 0.10
C ARG A 11 -27.48 15.41 1.37
N GLY A 12 -26.88 15.78 2.50
CA GLY A 12 -27.56 15.89 3.81
C GLY A 12 -27.04 14.96 4.91
N ALA A 13 -26.12 14.03 4.65
CA ALA A 13 -25.53 13.22 5.72
C ALA A 13 -24.46 13.99 6.51
N SER A 14 -24.59 14.06 7.84
CA SER A 14 -23.58 14.67 8.72
C SER A 14 -22.45 13.67 8.99
N TYR A 15 -21.31 13.88 8.33
CA TYR A 15 -20.12 13.05 8.50
C TYR A 15 -19.23 13.57 9.62
N ASP A 16 -18.65 12.66 10.40
CA ASP A 16 -17.56 13.03 11.31
C ASP A 16 -16.29 13.23 10.47
N GLN A 17 -15.93 14.49 10.22
CA GLN A 17 -14.77 14.83 9.41
C GLN A 17 -13.44 14.47 10.09
N ASN A 18 -13.46 14.18 11.39
CA ASN A 18 -12.30 13.82 12.18
C ASN A 18 -12.03 12.31 12.13
N LYS A 19 -13.04 11.47 11.84
CA LYS A 19 -12.86 10.01 11.80
C LYS A 19 -12.83 9.46 10.38
N LYS A 20 -11.66 9.59 9.75
CA LYS A 20 -11.37 9.06 8.40
C LYS A 20 -10.49 7.81 8.50
N THR A 21 -10.74 6.84 7.63
CA THR A 21 -9.94 5.61 7.52
C THR A 21 -9.60 5.39 6.08
N ILE A 22 -8.32 5.16 5.79
CA ILE A 22 -7.84 4.77 4.46
C ILE A 22 -7.31 3.34 4.56
N ALA A 23 -7.81 2.48 3.69
CA ALA A 23 -7.31 1.12 3.51
C ALA A 23 -6.29 1.11 2.38
N PHE A 24 -5.13 0.54 2.67
CA PHE A 24 -4.09 0.25 1.70
C PHE A 24 -3.88 -1.26 1.62
N LYS A 25 -3.33 -1.73 0.50
CA LYS A 25 -2.62 -3.01 0.43
C LYS A 25 -1.21 -2.73 -0.05
N TRP A 26 -0.28 -3.58 0.34
CA TRP A 26 1.10 -3.54 -0.12
C TRP A 26 1.48 -4.92 -0.63
N GLY A 27 2.59 -4.97 -1.36
CA GLY A 27 3.16 -6.20 -1.88
C GLY A 27 4.58 -5.94 -2.36
N PHE A 28 5.23 -6.99 -2.81
CA PHE A 28 6.56 -6.92 -3.38
C PHE A 28 6.66 -7.85 -4.58
N ASP A 29 7.66 -7.61 -5.41
CA ASP A 29 7.97 -8.46 -6.55
C ASP A 29 9.46 -8.38 -6.86
N GLY A 30 10.01 -9.48 -7.37
CA GLY A 30 11.39 -9.60 -7.84
C GLY A 30 11.45 -9.67 -9.36
N ALA A 31 12.40 -8.97 -9.95
CA ALA A 31 12.71 -9.03 -11.37
C ALA A 31 14.21 -9.30 -11.57
N SER A 32 14.54 -10.16 -12.53
CA SER A 32 15.92 -10.53 -12.87
C SER A 32 16.14 -10.44 -14.38
N GLY A 33 17.41 -10.55 -14.82
CA GLY A 33 17.77 -10.43 -16.23
C GLY A 33 17.82 -8.98 -16.71
N HIS A 34 17.96 -8.03 -15.80
CA HIS A 34 18.26 -6.64 -16.16
C HIS A 34 19.69 -6.53 -16.68
N SER A 35 19.94 -5.53 -17.53
CA SER A 35 21.29 -5.24 -18.00
C SER A 35 22.17 -4.86 -16.81
N GLN A 36 23.27 -5.57 -16.65
CA GLN A 36 24.27 -5.25 -15.65
C GLN A 36 25.07 -4.03 -16.09
N TYR A 37 25.25 -3.09 -15.18
CA TYR A 37 26.19 -2.00 -15.30
C TYR A 37 27.37 -2.29 -14.37
N MET A 38 28.50 -1.62 -14.58
CA MET A 38 29.64 -1.72 -13.65
C MET A 38 29.39 -0.93 -12.35
N GLN A 39 28.16 -1.01 -11.83
CA GLN A 39 27.78 -0.37 -10.58
C GLN A 39 28.54 -1.04 -9.44
N ARG A 40 29.15 -0.22 -8.58
CA ARG A 40 29.83 -0.73 -7.39
C ARG A 40 28.80 -0.97 -6.30
N PHE A 41 28.85 -2.14 -5.69
CA PHE A 41 28.05 -2.50 -4.53
C PHE A 41 28.96 -2.72 -3.32
N GLU A 42 28.49 -2.29 -2.14
CA GLU A 42 29.20 -2.53 -0.88
C GLU A 42 29.10 -3.99 -0.43
N ASN A 43 28.00 -4.66 -0.78
CA ASN A 43 27.77 -6.08 -0.50
C ASN A 43 28.00 -6.90 -1.78
N SER A 44 28.84 -7.94 -1.69
CA SER A 44 29.13 -8.86 -2.79
C SER A 44 27.93 -9.68 -3.26
N ASP A 45 26.90 -9.81 -2.42
CA ASP A 45 25.66 -10.53 -2.75
C ASP A 45 24.68 -9.69 -3.58
N ASN A 46 24.99 -8.42 -3.83
CA ASN A 46 24.14 -7.52 -4.61
C ASN A 46 24.67 -7.38 -6.05
N ASP A 47 23.75 -7.35 -6.99
CA ASP A 47 23.99 -7.09 -8.41
C ASP A 47 22.90 -6.14 -8.95
N ASP A 48 23.16 -5.49 -10.08
CA ASP A 48 22.16 -4.71 -10.82
C ASP A 48 21.39 -5.52 -11.85
N GLU A 49 21.64 -6.84 -11.94
CA GLU A 49 20.84 -7.76 -12.75
C GLU A 49 19.47 -7.99 -12.10
N SER A 50 19.40 -7.94 -10.78
CA SER A 50 18.22 -8.26 -9.99
C SER A 50 17.68 -7.05 -9.24
N LEU A 51 16.38 -6.84 -9.35
CA LEU A 51 15.63 -5.82 -8.65
C LEU A 51 14.57 -6.45 -7.76
N TYR A 52 14.46 -5.94 -6.55
CA TYR A 52 13.37 -6.25 -5.62
C TYR A 52 12.64 -4.96 -5.28
N LEU A 53 11.33 -4.94 -5.54
CA LEU A 53 10.48 -3.78 -5.39
C LEU A 53 9.41 -4.07 -4.33
N VAL A 54 9.26 -3.17 -3.35
CA VAL A 54 8.09 -3.15 -2.47
C VAL A 54 7.21 -1.96 -2.85
N SER A 55 5.92 -2.21 -3.04
CA SER A 55 4.94 -1.21 -3.45
C SER A 55 3.72 -1.18 -2.54
N LEU A 56 3.16 0.01 -2.38
CA LEU A 56 1.92 0.29 -1.66
C LEU A 56 0.84 0.73 -2.66
N PHE A 57 -0.42 0.34 -2.44
CA PHE A 57 -1.54 0.82 -3.24
C PHE A 57 -2.76 1.20 -2.38
N PRO A 58 -3.35 2.38 -2.61
CA PRO A 58 -4.57 2.80 -1.92
C PRO A 58 -5.79 2.07 -2.50
N ARG A 59 -6.69 1.61 -1.62
CA ARG A 59 -7.91 0.89 -2.00
C ARG A 59 -9.17 1.73 -1.83
N ARG A 60 -9.38 2.23 -0.62
CA ARG A 60 -10.65 2.83 -0.22
C ARG A 60 -10.44 3.78 0.94
N MET A 61 -11.11 4.92 0.89
CA MET A 61 -11.28 5.83 2.01
C MET A 61 -12.71 5.80 2.48
N THR A 62 -12.90 5.75 3.79
CA THR A 62 -14.19 5.73 4.45
C THR A 62 -14.27 6.73 5.58
N VAL A 63 -15.47 7.20 5.88
CA VAL A 63 -15.77 8.13 6.98
C VAL A 63 -16.91 7.58 7.83
N LEU A 64 -16.92 7.89 9.11
CA LEU A 64 -18.02 7.53 10.00
C LEU A 64 -19.11 8.61 10.01
N SER A 65 -20.35 8.17 10.10
CA SER A 65 -21.51 9.01 10.38
C SER A 65 -21.41 9.61 11.77
N LYS A 66 -21.77 10.88 11.95
CA LYS A 66 -21.96 11.46 13.29
C LYS A 66 -23.11 10.78 14.03
N ILE A 67 -24.11 10.30 13.30
CA ILE A 67 -25.34 9.72 13.84
C ILE A 67 -25.43 8.24 13.43
N GLY A 68 -25.53 7.34 14.40
CA GLY A 68 -25.79 5.91 14.15
C GLY A 68 -24.59 5.07 13.70
N ASN A 69 -23.35 5.55 13.86
CA ASN A 69 -22.10 4.81 13.64
C ASN A 69 -21.97 4.08 12.29
N ARG A 70 -22.67 4.57 11.25
CA ARG A 70 -22.60 3.99 9.89
C ARG A 70 -21.32 4.41 9.18
N LYS A 71 -20.74 3.51 8.40
CA LYS A 71 -19.53 3.76 7.60
C LYS A 71 -19.90 4.11 6.16
N PHE A 72 -19.41 5.24 5.68
CA PHE A 72 -19.60 5.70 4.30
C PHE A 72 -18.31 5.60 3.51
N ILE A 73 -18.42 5.31 2.21
CA ILE A 73 -17.29 5.31 1.29
C ILE A 73 -17.15 6.71 0.69
N LEU A 74 -16.04 7.38 0.99
CA LEU A 74 -15.73 8.70 0.44
C LEU A 74 -14.97 8.58 -0.88
N TRP A 75 -14.10 7.58 -1.00
CA TRP A 75 -13.34 7.33 -2.22
C TRP A 75 -13.04 5.84 -2.38
N ASN A 76 -13.09 5.36 -3.63
CA ASN A 76 -12.59 4.06 -4.03
C ASN A 76 -11.56 4.29 -5.12
N ASN A 77 -10.50 3.47 -5.14
CA ASN A 77 -9.63 3.38 -6.30
C ASN A 77 -10.47 2.98 -7.53
N PRO A 78 -10.56 3.83 -8.56
CA PRO A 78 -11.41 3.56 -9.72
C PRO A 78 -10.85 2.44 -10.61
N VAL A 79 -9.55 2.16 -10.55
CA VAL A 79 -8.88 1.13 -11.35
C VAL A 79 -7.90 0.34 -10.46
N PRO A 80 -8.38 -0.58 -9.61
CA PRO A 80 -7.56 -1.26 -8.61
C PRO A 80 -6.40 -2.09 -9.19
N SER A 81 -6.51 -2.53 -10.45
CA SER A 81 -5.49 -3.33 -11.13
C SER A 81 -4.52 -2.48 -11.97
N SER A 82 -4.66 -1.16 -12.00
CA SER A 82 -3.75 -0.30 -12.76
C SER A 82 -2.45 -0.07 -12.00
N THR A 83 -1.33 -0.23 -12.70
CA THR A 83 0.02 0.10 -12.23
C THR A 83 0.17 1.56 -11.80
N ASN A 84 -0.65 2.48 -12.34
CA ASN A 84 -0.62 3.91 -12.03
C ASN A 84 -0.91 4.24 -10.55
N TYR A 85 -1.51 3.32 -9.80
CA TYR A 85 -1.80 3.49 -8.37
C TYR A 85 -0.80 2.79 -7.45
N TYR A 86 0.16 2.04 -7.99
CA TYR A 86 1.24 1.46 -7.21
C TYR A 86 2.24 2.58 -6.88
N ARG A 87 2.63 2.65 -5.63
CA ARG A 87 3.57 3.63 -5.10
C ARG A 87 4.78 2.86 -4.57
N PRO A 88 5.95 2.96 -5.23
CA PRO A 88 7.14 2.28 -4.74
C PRO A 88 7.52 2.86 -3.37
N ILE A 89 7.74 1.99 -2.38
CA ILE A 89 8.18 2.39 -1.03
C ILE A 89 9.59 1.88 -0.72
N ARG A 90 10.08 0.91 -1.49
CA ARG A 90 11.44 0.39 -1.40
C ARG A 90 11.85 -0.23 -2.74
N ILE A 91 13.06 0.09 -3.20
CA ILE A 91 13.70 -0.50 -4.38
C ILE A 91 15.07 -0.99 -3.92
N VAL A 92 15.40 -2.24 -4.18
CA VAL A 92 16.67 -2.87 -3.77
C VAL A 92 17.25 -3.63 -4.96
N PHE A 93 18.56 -3.48 -5.16
CA PHE A 93 19.35 -4.29 -6.09
C PHE A 93 19.79 -5.58 -5.38
N HIS A 94 18.92 -6.58 -5.40
CA HIS A 94 19.13 -7.87 -4.75
C HIS A 94 18.20 -8.92 -5.33
N LYS A 95 18.70 -10.14 -5.49
CA LYS A 95 17.91 -11.27 -5.98
C LYS A 95 16.86 -11.69 -4.96
N GLU A 96 15.65 -11.98 -5.44
CA GLU A 96 14.61 -12.51 -4.56
C GLU A 96 15.00 -13.91 -4.05
N THR A 97 15.20 -14.00 -2.73
CA THR A 97 15.44 -15.28 -2.03
C THR A 97 14.45 -15.43 -0.88
N PRO A 98 14.07 -16.66 -0.48
CA PRO A 98 13.11 -16.86 0.61
C PRO A 98 13.51 -16.20 1.93
N ASN A 99 14.81 -16.20 2.25
CA ASN A 99 15.32 -15.57 3.47
C ASN A 99 15.25 -14.05 3.39
N PHE A 100 15.64 -13.47 2.25
CA PHE A 100 15.54 -12.04 2.00
C PHE A 100 14.07 -11.58 2.06
N VAL A 101 13.16 -12.29 1.40
CA VAL A 101 11.72 -11.99 1.43
C VAL A 101 11.19 -11.98 2.87
N LYS A 102 11.50 -13.00 3.67
CA LYS A 102 11.08 -13.05 5.09
C LYS A 102 11.59 -11.83 5.86
N GLN A 103 12.86 -11.46 5.67
CA GLN A 103 13.45 -10.29 6.31
C GLN A 103 12.75 -8.99 5.89
N GLN A 104 12.48 -8.81 4.59
CA GLN A 104 11.80 -7.63 4.06
C GLN A 104 10.37 -7.53 4.58
N VAL A 105 9.62 -8.63 4.58
CA VAL A 105 8.24 -8.67 5.09
C VAL A 105 8.19 -8.31 6.57
N GLU A 106 9.08 -8.87 7.38
CA GLU A 106 9.14 -8.59 8.81
C GLU A 106 9.54 -7.14 9.08
N ASP A 107 10.42 -6.59 8.25
CA ASP A 107 10.78 -5.18 8.34
C ASP A 107 9.61 -4.25 8.02
N ILE A 108 8.86 -4.52 6.95
CA ILE A 108 7.66 -3.74 6.60
C ILE A 108 6.59 -3.86 7.69
N LYS A 109 6.36 -5.06 8.26
CA LYS A 109 5.44 -5.23 9.41
C LYS A 109 5.86 -4.41 10.62
N ARG A 110 7.15 -4.38 10.96
CA ARG A 110 7.66 -3.54 12.06
C ARG A 110 7.44 -2.06 11.78
N GLN A 111 7.67 -1.61 10.55
CA GLN A 111 7.41 -0.22 10.16
C GLN A 111 5.92 0.11 10.28
N ILE A 112 5.05 -0.77 9.79
CA ILE A 112 3.59 -0.64 9.89
C ILE A 112 3.15 -0.40 11.34
N LEU A 113 3.68 -1.17 12.30
CA LEU A 113 3.37 -1.02 13.72
C LEU A 113 3.82 0.33 14.31
N ARG A 114 4.80 1.00 13.68
CA ARG A 114 5.34 2.30 14.09
C ARG A 114 4.72 3.47 13.35
N ILE A 115 3.83 3.24 12.38
CA ILE A 115 3.16 4.32 11.65
C ILE A 115 2.25 5.05 12.64
N VAL A 116 2.59 6.30 12.92
CA VAL A 116 1.70 7.24 13.61
C VAL A 116 0.69 7.75 12.59
N PRO A 117 -0.62 7.75 12.90
CA PRO A 117 -1.62 8.46 12.13
C PRO A 117 -1.14 9.88 11.78
N PRO A 118 -1.18 10.31 10.50
CA PRO A 118 -0.91 11.70 10.15
C PRO A 118 -1.74 12.66 11.01
N LYS A 119 -1.26 13.88 11.25
CA LYS A 119 -1.90 14.88 12.15
C LYS A 119 -3.35 15.26 11.76
N THR A 120 -3.77 14.95 10.53
CA THR A 120 -5.19 14.76 10.18
C THR A 120 -5.57 13.33 10.57
N GLU A 121 -6.33 13.14 11.65
CA GLU A 121 -6.69 11.82 12.23
C GLU A 121 -7.05 10.75 11.16
N TYR A 122 -6.13 9.81 10.90
CA TYR A 122 -6.39 8.62 10.08
C TYR A 122 -6.12 7.35 10.87
N THR A 123 -7.15 6.53 11.11
CA THR A 123 -6.94 5.15 11.56
C THR A 123 -6.56 4.31 10.36
N MET A 124 -5.38 3.68 10.37
CA MET A 124 -4.92 2.78 9.32
C MET A 124 -5.42 1.35 9.61
N ALA A 125 -6.12 0.75 8.66
CA ALA A 125 -6.42 -0.67 8.67
C ALA A 125 -5.64 -1.32 7.52
N LEU A 126 -4.63 -2.12 7.87
CA LEU A 126 -3.81 -2.86 6.92
C LEU A 126 -4.16 -4.34 7.04
N ALA A 127 -4.52 -4.95 5.91
CA ALA A 127 -4.75 -6.38 5.82
C ALA A 127 -3.66 -7.01 4.95
N GLN A 128 -3.03 -8.05 5.47
CA GLN A 128 -2.07 -8.89 4.76
C GLN A 128 -2.85 -10.01 4.06
N PHE A 129 -2.67 -10.16 2.75
CA PHE A 129 -3.19 -11.30 2.01
C PHE A 129 -2.11 -11.81 1.05
N PHE A 130 -1.86 -13.11 1.16
CA PHE A 130 -1.07 -13.93 0.24
C PHE A 130 -1.68 -13.91 -1.16
#